data_AF-A0A7C4NXM8-F1
#
_entry.id   AF-A0A7C4NXM8-F1
#
_cell.length_a   1.000
_cell.length_b   1.000
_cell.length_c   1.000
_cell.angle_alpha   90.00
_cell.angle_beta   90.00
_cell.angle_gamma   90.00
#
_symmetry.space_group_name_H-M   'P 1'
#
loop_
_entity.id
_entity.type
_entity.pdbx_description
1 polymer ?
#
loop_
_entity_poly.entity_id
_entity_poly.type
_entity_poly.pdbx_seq_one_letter_code
_entity_poly.pdbx_strand_id
1 'polypeptide(L)'
;MNRQKQCLVLAFWGLAALATGQPFWTEHFDDSFKATTQWTHDGNNAGPSRWEWTDKPADGYVEPGLAPFGAPTAADGYFLFNSDANGPTPHDVWLTNINRPVNCSHRVGVYLRFYTQYIYFSPAGTRAQLGVSTDGETFEYLTLFEGHPANLPFEGWVE
;
A
#
# COMPACT_ATOMS: atom_id res chain seq x y z
N MET A 1 7.56 -58.41 -47.17
CA MET A 1 8.50 -57.51 -46.46
C MET A 1 7.72 -56.29 -45.99
N ASN A 2 7.18 -56.33 -44.77
CA ASN A 2 6.30 -55.30 -44.20
C ASN A 2 7.15 -54.15 -43.62
N ARG A 3 7.03 -52.94 -44.15
CA ARG A 3 7.62 -51.73 -43.53
C ARG A 3 6.57 -51.06 -42.66
N GLN A 4 6.70 -51.21 -41.33
CA GLN A 4 5.94 -50.39 -40.39
C GLN A 4 6.35 -48.91 -40.55
N LYS A 5 5.36 -48.05 -40.77
CA LYS A 5 5.52 -46.60 -40.73
C LYS A 5 5.45 -46.18 -39.27
N GLN A 6 6.57 -45.78 -38.69
CA GLN A 6 6.62 -45.21 -37.35
C GLN A 6 6.06 -43.78 -37.41
N CYS A 7 4.95 -43.55 -36.71
CA CYS A 7 4.43 -42.21 -36.44
C CYS A 7 5.13 -41.67 -35.20
N LEU A 8 6.00 -40.68 -35.38
CA LEU A 8 6.60 -39.94 -34.27
C LEU A 8 5.59 -38.89 -33.80
N VAL A 9 4.93 -39.13 -32.68
CA VAL A 9 4.13 -38.11 -31.99
C VAL A 9 5.06 -37.33 -31.07
N LEU A 10 5.44 -36.11 -31.48
CA LEU A 10 6.06 -35.14 -30.60
C LEU A 10 4.98 -34.55 -29.68
N ALA A 11 4.89 -35.06 -28.45
CA ALA A 11 4.13 -34.42 -27.39
C ALA A 11 4.91 -33.19 -26.90
N PHE A 12 4.52 -32.00 -27.36
CA PHE A 12 4.93 -30.75 -26.72
C PHE A 12 4.26 -30.69 -25.34
N TRP A 13 5.02 -30.99 -24.30
CA TRP A 13 4.67 -30.61 -22.93
C TRP A 13 4.83 -29.10 -22.83
N GLY A 14 3.79 -28.36 -23.22
CA GLY A 14 3.66 -26.95 -22.92
C GLY A 14 3.58 -26.80 -21.40
N LEU A 15 4.70 -26.42 -20.79
CA LEU A 15 4.68 -25.77 -19.48
C LEU A 15 3.85 -24.50 -19.65
N ALA A 16 2.55 -24.57 -19.35
CA ALA A 16 1.75 -23.39 -19.15
C ALA A 16 2.39 -22.64 -17.98
N ALA A 17 3.14 -21.59 -18.28
CA ALA A 17 3.58 -20.64 -17.27
C ALA A 17 2.34 -20.19 -16.52
N LEU A 18 2.30 -20.44 -15.20
CA LEU A 18 1.31 -19.83 -14.33
C LEU A 18 1.49 -18.32 -14.48
N ALA A 19 0.61 -17.69 -15.25
CA ALA A 19 0.57 -16.25 -15.36
C ALA A 19 0.14 -15.72 -13.99
N THR A 20 1.10 -15.28 -13.18
CA THR A 20 0.82 -14.40 -12.05
C THR A 20 0.09 -13.20 -12.62
N GLY A 21 -1.16 -12.99 -12.20
CA GLY A 21 -1.99 -11.90 -12.71
C GLY A 21 -1.24 -10.58 -12.54
N GLN A 22 -1.02 -9.86 -13.64
CA GLN A 22 -0.43 -8.53 -13.58
C GLN A 22 -1.39 -7.60 -12.82
N PRO A 23 -0.88 -6.69 -11.97
CA PRO A 23 -1.72 -5.68 -11.36
C PRO A 23 -2.40 -4.87 -12.45
N PHE A 24 -3.71 -4.68 -12.35
CA PHE A 24 -4.45 -3.87 -13.33
C PHE A 24 -4.39 -2.38 -13.02
N TRP A 25 -3.88 -2.03 -11.84
CA TRP A 25 -3.65 -0.68 -11.38
C TRP A 25 -2.46 -0.69 -10.41
N THR A 26 -1.59 0.31 -10.52
CA THR A 26 -0.45 0.53 -9.63
C THR A 26 -0.31 2.03 -9.34
N GLU A 27 0.25 2.33 -8.18
CA GLU A 27 0.64 3.66 -7.74
C GLU A 27 2.03 3.57 -7.10
N HIS A 28 2.95 4.38 -7.60
CA HIS A 28 4.34 4.47 -7.13
C HIS A 28 4.65 5.85 -6.53
N PHE A 29 3.74 6.83 -6.69
CA PHE A 29 3.92 8.21 -6.23
C PHE A 29 5.16 8.91 -6.80
N ASP A 30 5.62 8.52 -7.98
CA ASP A 30 6.85 8.99 -8.66
C ASP A 30 6.76 10.43 -9.21
N ASP A 31 5.59 11.05 -9.11
CA ASP A 31 5.29 12.39 -9.57
C ASP A 31 4.56 13.14 -8.44
N SER A 32 5.28 14.01 -7.73
CA SER A 32 4.75 14.73 -6.56
C SER A 32 3.54 15.58 -6.89
N PHE A 33 3.49 16.17 -8.08
CA PHE A 33 2.35 16.96 -8.52
C PHE A 33 1.13 16.08 -8.75
N LYS A 34 1.26 14.93 -9.42
CA LYS A 34 0.15 13.97 -9.55
C LYS A 34 -0.26 13.38 -8.20
N ALA A 35 0.70 12.98 -7.37
CA ALA A 35 0.43 12.41 -6.06
C ALA A 35 -0.42 13.38 -5.21
N THR A 36 0.01 14.64 -5.08
CA THR A 36 -0.66 15.65 -4.25
C THR A 36 -1.95 16.22 -4.86
N THR A 37 -2.19 16.03 -6.16
CA THR A 37 -3.47 16.42 -6.81
C THR A 37 -4.46 15.25 -6.91
N GLN A 38 -4.00 14.00 -6.92
CA GLN A 38 -4.84 12.81 -7.04
C GLN A 38 -5.24 12.23 -5.69
N TRP A 39 -4.39 12.41 -4.69
CA TRP A 39 -4.63 12.00 -3.32
C TRP A 39 -4.91 13.23 -2.46
N THR A 40 -5.89 13.11 -1.59
CA THR A 40 -6.29 14.16 -0.65
C THR A 40 -6.25 13.61 0.74
N HIS A 41 -5.88 14.45 1.69
CA HIS A 41 -5.89 14.14 3.09
C HIS A 41 -6.77 15.10 3.85
N ASP A 42 -7.38 14.64 4.93
CA ASP A 42 -8.13 15.46 5.87
C ASP A 42 -8.24 14.72 7.21
N GLY A 43 -9.16 15.19 8.05
CA GLY A 43 -9.54 14.56 9.30
C GLY A 43 -9.33 15.48 10.49
N ASN A 44 -9.66 14.98 11.68
CA ASN A 44 -9.49 15.72 12.91
C ASN A 44 -8.04 15.61 13.39
N ASN A 45 -7.30 16.71 13.30
CA ASN A 45 -5.93 16.79 13.79
C ASN A 45 -5.63 18.16 14.41
N ALA A 46 -5.21 18.16 15.68
CA ALA A 46 -4.91 19.39 16.42
C ALA A 46 -3.55 20.01 16.07
N GLY A 47 -2.58 19.21 15.61
CA GLY A 47 -1.23 19.69 15.27
C GLY A 47 -1.10 20.18 13.83
N PRO A 48 0.09 20.62 13.40
CA PRO A 48 0.33 21.16 12.06
C PRO A 48 0.64 20.12 10.97
N SER A 49 1.20 18.95 11.32
CA SER A 49 1.60 17.92 10.36
C SER A 49 0.38 17.27 9.71
N ARG A 50 0.44 17.02 8.40
CA ARG A 50 -0.58 16.29 7.64
C ARG A 50 0.08 15.14 6.88
N TRP A 51 -0.70 14.39 6.11
CA TRP A 51 -0.11 13.49 5.12
C TRP A 51 0.63 14.33 4.08
N GLU A 52 1.94 14.15 4.00
CA GLU A 52 2.81 14.92 3.12
C GLU A 52 3.54 13.99 2.18
N TRP A 53 3.71 14.40 0.93
CA TRP A 53 4.50 13.64 -0.04
C TRP A 53 5.98 13.95 0.15
N THR A 54 6.83 12.92 0.05
CA THR A 54 8.29 13.05 -0.02
C THR A 54 8.89 11.91 -0.84
N ASP A 55 10.06 12.12 -1.42
CA ASP A 55 10.91 11.16 -2.13
C ASP A 55 12.21 10.86 -1.37
N LYS A 56 12.30 11.27 -0.11
CA LYS A 56 13.47 11.07 0.73
C LYS A 56 13.17 9.99 1.76
N PRO A 57 13.63 8.74 1.57
CA PRO A 57 13.43 7.66 2.54
C PRO A 57 13.83 7.99 4.00
N ALA A 58 14.74 8.95 4.19
CA ALA A 58 15.20 9.39 5.49
C ALA A 58 14.31 10.45 6.17
N ASP A 59 13.31 11.01 5.47
CA ASP A 59 12.35 11.97 6.04
C ASP A 59 11.29 11.28 6.90
N GLY A 60 11.16 9.95 6.80
CA GLY A 60 10.34 9.14 7.71
C GLY A 60 10.76 9.25 9.17
N TYR A 61 10.14 8.49 10.06
CA TYR A 61 10.46 8.56 11.48
C TYR A 61 11.95 8.27 11.73
N VAL A 62 12.60 9.14 12.51
CA VAL A 62 14.04 9.06 12.78
C VAL A 62 14.26 8.76 14.26
N GLU A 63 14.52 7.49 14.55
CA GLU A 63 15.03 7.06 15.86
C GLU A 63 16.44 6.49 15.73
N PRO A 64 17.29 6.60 16.77
CA PRO A 64 18.59 5.97 16.78
C PRO A 64 18.48 4.46 16.49
N GLY A 65 19.03 4.02 15.36
CA GLY A 65 19.05 2.61 14.96
C GLY A 65 17.91 2.16 14.06
N LEU A 66 16.94 3.02 13.74
CA LEU A 66 15.94 2.74 12.70
C LEU A 66 16.54 3.04 11.32
N ALA A 67 16.37 2.10 10.39
CA ALA A 67 16.80 2.31 9.00
C ALA A 67 15.84 3.30 8.29
N PRO A 68 16.33 4.04 7.28
CA PRO A 68 15.44 4.78 6.36
C PRO A 68 14.37 3.87 5.76
N PHE A 69 13.22 4.44 5.42
CA PHE A 69 12.08 3.69 4.90
C PHE A 69 12.45 2.87 3.65
N GLY A 70 12.33 1.55 3.73
CA GLY A 70 12.85 0.59 2.76
C GLY A 70 11.85 0.14 1.70
N ALA A 71 10.74 0.86 1.48
CA ALA A 71 9.83 0.52 0.39
C ALA A 71 10.55 0.55 -0.97
N PRO A 72 10.23 -0.36 -1.90
CA PRO A 72 10.90 -0.41 -3.21
C PRO A 72 10.82 0.89 -4.02
N THR A 73 9.79 1.70 -3.81
CA THR A 73 9.55 2.99 -4.48
C THR A 73 9.78 4.19 -3.56
N ALA A 74 10.39 4.01 -2.38
CA ALA A 74 10.54 5.10 -1.41
C ALA A 74 11.36 6.29 -1.95
N ALA A 75 12.29 6.03 -2.87
CA ALA A 75 13.08 7.06 -3.54
C ALA A 75 12.36 7.70 -4.75
N ASP A 76 11.25 7.11 -5.20
CA ASP A 76 10.39 7.68 -6.24
C ASP A 76 9.36 8.61 -5.59
N GLY A 77 8.77 8.17 -4.49
CA GLY A 77 7.85 8.95 -3.68
C GLY A 77 6.99 8.11 -2.74
N TYR A 78 6.52 8.72 -1.66
CA TYR A 78 5.54 8.15 -0.74
C TYR A 78 4.85 9.25 0.08
N PHE A 79 3.78 8.88 0.77
CA PHE A 79 3.12 9.74 1.75
C PHE A 79 3.55 9.39 3.17
N LEU A 80 3.87 10.43 3.95
CA LEU A 80 4.29 10.35 5.34
C LEU A 80 3.30 11.11 6.21
N PHE A 81 2.97 10.57 7.38
CA PHE A 81 2.30 11.30 8.45
C PHE A 81 3.12 11.20 9.73
N ASN A 82 3.56 12.34 10.25
CA ASN A 82 4.32 12.41 11.51
C ASN A 82 3.39 12.81 12.66
N SER A 83 2.85 11.81 13.36
CA SER A 83 1.99 12.04 14.53
C SER A 83 2.72 12.77 15.67
N ASP A 84 4.00 12.48 15.89
CA ASP A 84 4.74 13.04 17.02
C ASP A 84 4.94 14.55 16.89
N ALA A 85 5.07 15.05 15.66
CA ALA A 85 5.11 16.48 15.37
C ALA A 85 3.81 17.22 15.76
N ASN A 86 2.70 16.48 15.95
CA ASN A 86 1.42 17.03 16.40
C ASN A 86 1.24 17.00 17.93
N GLY A 87 2.16 16.36 18.66
CA GLY A 87 2.08 16.19 20.11
C GLY A 87 1.10 15.09 20.56
N PRO A 88 0.95 14.87 21.87
CA PRO A 88 0.20 13.74 22.44
C PRO A 88 -1.32 14.01 22.46
N THR A 89 -1.89 14.30 21.29
CA THR A 89 -3.33 14.50 21.10
C THR A 89 -3.90 13.41 20.20
N PRO A 90 -5.19 13.07 20.29
CA PRO A 90 -5.80 12.15 19.34
C PRO A 90 -5.68 12.67 17.90
N HIS A 91 -5.33 11.76 16.98
CA HIS A 91 -5.30 12.02 15.54
C HIS A 91 -6.27 11.06 14.86
N ASP A 92 -7.17 11.62 14.05
CA ASP A 92 -8.07 10.85 13.18
C ASP A 92 -7.93 11.45 11.78
N VAL A 93 -6.96 10.94 11.02
CA VAL A 93 -6.55 11.49 9.73
C VAL A 93 -6.56 10.40 8.65
N TRP A 94 -6.87 10.81 7.42
CA TRP A 94 -6.96 9.90 6.28
C TRP A 94 -6.25 10.44 5.06
N LEU A 95 -5.98 9.55 4.10
CA LEU A 95 -5.42 9.83 2.78
C LEU A 95 -6.19 8.99 1.75
N THR A 96 -6.83 9.65 0.78
CA THR A 96 -7.78 9.01 -0.16
C THR A 96 -7.52 9.46 -1.59
N ASN A 97 -7.58 8.54 -2.56
CA ASN A 97 -7.36 8.78 -3.99
C ASN A 97 -8.61 9.35 -4.70
N ILE A 98 -9.04 10.56 -4.33
CA ILE A 98 -10.32 11.12 -4.78
C ILE A 98 -10.40 11.43 -6.30
N ASN A 99 -9.30 11.86 -6.92
CA ASN A 99 -9.31 12.28 -8.34
C ASN A 99 -8.78 11.20 -9.29
N ARG A 100 -8.49 10.00 -8.77
CA ARG A 100 -8.08 8.83 -9.55
C ARG A 100 -8.67 7.55 -8.94
N PRO A 101 -10.00 7.39 -8.94
CA PRO A 101 -10.64 6.18 -8.43
C PRO A 101 -10.19 4.96 -9.25
N VAL A 102 -9.99 3.85 -8.56
CA VAL A 102 -9.60 2.58 -9.20
C VAL A 102 -10.84 1.95 -9.83
N ASN A 103 -10.84 1.79 -11.16
CA ASN A 103 -11.97 1.17 -11.86
C ASN A 103 -11.96 -0.35 -11.67
N CYS A 104 -12.92 -0.83 -10.87
CA CYS A 104 -13.10 -2.24 -10.56
C CYS A 104 -14.30 -2.90 -11.29
N SER A 105 -14.99 -2.21 -12.20
CA SER A 105 -16.30 -2.64 -12.76
C SER A 105 -16.29 -3.99 -13.51
N HIS A 106 -15.13 -4.49 -13.89
CA HIS A 106 -14.96 -5.77 -14.58
C HIS A 106 -14.18 -6.80 -13.76
N ARG A 107 -14.10 -6.60 -12.44
CA ARG A 107 -13.35 -7.46 -11.52
C ARG A 107 -14.33 -8.23 -10.64
N VAL A 108 -14.12 -9.54 -10.55
CA VAL A 108 -14.89 -10.44 -9.66
C VAL A 108 -14.25 -10.61 -8.28
N GLY A 109 -13.03 -10.08 -8.12
CA GLY A 109 -12.27 -10.00 -6.89
C GLY A 109 -11.15 -8.97 -7.06
N VAL A 110 -10.96 -8.14 -6.05
CA VAL A 110 -9.93 -7.09 -6.02
C VAL A 110 -9.11 -7.31 -4.76
N TYR A 111 -7.81 -7.39 -4.94
CA TYR A 111 -6.84 -7.54 -3.86
C TYR A 111 -5.91 -6.34 -3.93
N LEU A 112 -5.65 -5.72 -2.79
CA LEU A 112 -4.72 -4.61 -2.67
C LEU A 112 -3.47 -5.10 -1.97
N ARG A 113 -2.31 -4.78 -2.54
CA ARG A 113 -1.03 -4.92 -1.86
C ARG A 113 -0.36 -3.57 -1.80
N PHE A 114 0.16 -3.19 -0.64
CA PHE A 114 0.92 -1.95 -0.46
C PHE A 114 2.06 -2.15 0.54
N TYR A 115 3.10 -1.32 0.43
CA TYR A 115 4.20 -1.29 1.37
C TYR A 115 4.00 -0.15 2.36
N THR A 116 4.26 -0.39 3.64
CA THR A 116 4.07 0.63 4.67
C THR A 116 5.09 0.45 5.80
N GLN A 117 5.36 1.55 6.49
CA GLN A 117 6.10 1.56 7.74
C GLN A 117 5.23 2.26 8.79
N TYR A 118 5.14 1.66 9.97
CA TYR A 118 4.37 2.14 11.09
C TYR A 118 5.19 1.93 12.37
N ILE A 119 5.41 2.97 13.16
CA ILE A 119 6.44 2.90 14.21
C ILE A 119 5.86 2.49 15.56
N TYR A 120 4.83 3.18 16.04
CA TYR A 120 4.34 3.02 17.41
C TYR A 120 2.88 2.58 17.44
N PHE A 121 2.68 1.26 17.55
CA PHE A 121 1.35 0.70 17.81
C PHE A 121 0.97 0.84 19.27
N SER A 122 -0.24 1.35 19.53
CA SER A 122 -0.93 1.20 20.80
C SER A 122 -2.27 0.52 20.55
N PRO A 123 -2.45 -0.77 20.88
CA PRO A 123 -3.73 -1.48 20.71
C PRO A 123 -4.90 -0.81 21.45
N ALA A 124 -4.61 0.03 22.45
CA ALA A 124 -5.59 0.74 23.26
C ALA A 124 -6.03 2.10 22.69
N GLY A 125 -5.40 2.62 21.64
CA GLY A 125 -5.72 3.98 21.14
C GLY A 125 -5.26 4.34 19.73
N THR A 126 -4.40 3.53 19.12
CA THR A 126 -3.86 3.77 17.78
C THR A 126 -4.37 2.70 16.83
N ARG A 127 -5.01 3.10 15.73
CA ARG A 127 -5.55 2.20 14.72
C ARG A 127 -5.12 2.68 13.33
N ALA A 128 -4.34 1.87 12.63
CA ALA A 128 -4.16 2.03 11.20
C ALA A 128 -5.25 1.20 10.49
N GLN A 129 -5.90 1.79 9.50
CA GLN A 129 -7.01 1.14 8.80
C GLN A 129 -6.88 1.35 7.29
N LEU A 130 -7.33 0.37 6.52
CA LEU A 130 -7.54 0.49 5.08
C LEU A 130 -9.03 0.65 4.82
N GLY A 131 -9.42 1.78 4.22
CA GLY A 131 -10.79 2.06 3.81
C GLY A 131 -11.03 1.72 2.33
N VAL A 132 -12.17 1.12 2.01
CA VAL A 132 -12.65 0.91 0.63
C VAL A 132 -14.05 1.50 0.49
N SER A 133 -14.29 2.20 -0.61
CA SER A 133 -15.58 2.80 -0.93
C SER A 133 -15.95 2.56 -2.39
N THR A 134 -17.25 2.36 -2.66
CA THR A 134 -17.81 2.25 -4.02
C THR A 134 -18.58 3.50 -4.46
N ASP A 135 -18.87 4.41 -3.54
CA ASP A 135 -19.63 5.65 -3.79
C ASP A 135 -18.80 6.93 -3.53
N GLY A 136 -17.62 6.79 -2.92
CA GLY A 136 -16.76 7.91 -2.53
C GLY A 136 -17.17 8.59 -1.21
N GLU A 137 -18.22 8.11 -0.54
CA GLU A 137 -18.79 8.71 0.67
C GLU A 137 -18.77 7.74 1.84
N THR A 138 -19.19 6.49 1.61
CA THR A 138 -19.25 5.44 2.62
C THR A 138 -18.06 4.50 2.48
N PHE A 139 -17.34 4.28 3.58
CA PHE A 139 -16.14 3.44 3.61
C PHE A 139 -16.33 2.23 4.52
N GLU A 140 -15.95 1.06 4.02
CA GLU A 140 -15.70 -0.12 4.83
C GLU A 140 -14.23 -0.16 5.23
N TYR A 141 -13.95 -0.38 6.52
CA TYR A 141 -12.59 -0.32 7.05
C TYR A 141 -12.10 -1.69 7.53
N LEU A 142 -10.91 -2.06 7.08
CA LEU A 142 -10.12 -3.16 7.61
C LEU A 142 -9.09 -2.61 8.59
N THR A 143 -9.08 -3.11 9.82
CA THR A 143 -8.02 -2.80 10.79
C THR A 143 -6.73 -3.49 10.36
N LEU A 144 -5.66 -2.71 10.26
CA LEU A 144 -4.32 -3.21 9.97
C LEU A 144 -3.59 -3.53 11.28
N PHE A 145 -2.68 -4.51 11.21
CA PHE A 145 -1.78 -4.86 12.31
C PHE A 145 -2.48 -5.32 13.59
N GLU A 146 -3.69 -5.88 13.46
CA GLU A 146 -4.37 -6.49 14.58
C GLU A 146 -3.51 -7.61 15.17
N GLY A 147 -3.27 -7.55 16.48
CA GLY A 147 -2.39 -8.48 17.18
C GLY A 147 -0.88 -8.22 17.06
N HIS A 148 -0.46 -7.18 16.32
CA HIS A 148 0.94 -6.75 16.33
C HIS A 148 1.32 -6.21 17.71
N PRO A 149 2.51 -6.52 18.26
CA PRO A 149 2.89 -6.05 19.59
C PRO A 149 2.89 -4.53 19.70
N ALA A 150 2.42 -4.04 20.84
CA ALA A 150 2.49 -2.61 21.15
C ALA A 150 3.95 -2.12 21.13
N ASN A 151 4.15 -0.89 20.68
CA ASN A 151 5.43 -0.16 20.66
C ASN A 151 6.55 -0.83 19.86
N LEU A 152 6.24 -1.69 18.90
CA LEU A 152 7.23 -2.22 17.95
C LEU A 152 6.94 -1.73 16.54
N PRO A 153 7.95 -1.27 15.78
CA PRO A 153 7.72 -0.88 14.40
C PRO A 153 7.29 -2.08 13.56
N PHE A 154 6.47 -1.81 12.55
CA PHE A 154 6.20 -2.67 11.41
C PHE A 154 6.76 -1.98 10.16
N GLU A 155 7.41 -2.75 9.31
CA GLU A 155 7.76 -2.33 7.97
C GLU A 155 7.65 -3.51 7.02
N GLY A 156 6.90 -3.35 5.94
CA GLY A 156 6.74 -4.43 4.97
C GLY A 156 5.52 -4.31 4.09
N TRP A 157 5.29 -5.39 3.36
CA TRP A 157 4.12 -5.58 2.52
C TRP A 157 2.89 -5.98 3.34
N VAL A 158 1.76 -5.37 3.02
CA VAL A 158 0.42 -5.73 3.48
C VAL A 158 -0.39 -6.18 2.26
N GLU A 159 -1.15 -7.28 2.40
CA GLU A 159 -1.97 -7.93 1.37
C GLU A 159 -3.37 -8.29 1.90
#